data_AF-A0ABD4RAF6-F1
#
_entry.id   AF-A0ABD4RAF6-F1
#
_cell.length_a   1.000
_cell.length_b   1.000
_cell.length_c   1.000
_cell.angle_alpha   90.00
_cell.angle_beta   90.00
_cell.angle_gamma   90.00
#
_symmetry.space_group_name_H-M   'P 1'
#
loop_
_entity.id
_entity.type
_entity.pdbx_description
1 polymer ?
#
loop_
_entity_poly.entity_id
_entity_poly.type
_entity_poly.pdbx_seq_one_letter_code
_entity_poly.pdbx_strand_id
1 'polypeptide(L)'
;MPHMILTKDVFLNKALSVILQQASPGRKVCVVDIESFRSLGAIFNLLKRKKLTEKHEMIFIGGKDVSSRVLEPLVTIYRKSCFMEFRKQLTGGRTYSSEYALNHIARCRSLSMLSEQEKKTLFALLDTDDTVAAARKIYLSPKTVYTYTNNIGQKLNLNSILQVRQFIHSEFE
;
A
#
# COMPACT_ATOMS: atom_id res chain seq x y z
N MET A 1 -9.31 19.79 15.26
CA MET A 1 -8.83 18.39 15.26
C MET A 1 -7.33 18.36 15.06
N PRO A 2 -6.58 17.50 15.78
CA PRO A 2 -5.13 17.39 15.67
C PRO A 2 -4.72 16.62 14.40
N HIS A 3 -3.45 16.74 14.01
CA HIS A 3 -2.86 15.85 13.03
C HIS A 3 -2.94 14.39 13.50
N MET A 4 -2.96 13.46 12.55
CA MET A 4 -2.96 12.03 12.82
C MET A 4 -1.71 11.39 12.23
N ILE A 5 -1.08 10.50 12.99
CA ILE A 5 0.09 9.74 12.54
C ILE A 5 -0.21 8.26 12.75
N LEU A 6 -0.24 7.49 11.67
CA LEU A 6 -0.50 6.07 11.63
C LEU A 6 0.81 5.34 11.30
N THR A 7 1.59 5.05 12.33
CA THR A 7 2.85 4.30 12.25
C THR A 7 3.04 3.47 13.52
N LYS A 8 3.77 2.36 13.41
CA LYS A 8 4.27 1.55 14.53
C LYS A 8 5.73 1.88 14.87
N ASP A 9 6.41 2.70 14.04
CA ASP A 9 7.75 3.18 14.32
C ASP A 9 7.69 4.35 15.31
N VAL A 10 8.16 4.10 16.54
CA VAL A 10 8.14 5.07 17.64
C VAL A 10 9.04 6.28 17.34
N PHE A 11 10.17 6.08 16.66
CA PHE A 11 11.08 7.17 16.33
C PHE A 11 10.49 8.05 15.23
N LEU A 12 9.95 7.44 14.19
CA LEU A 12 9.24 8.16 13.12
C LEU A 12 8.05 8.92 13.69
N ASN A 13 7.26 8.31 14.58
CA ASN A 13 6.13 8.97 15.23
C ASN A 13 6.55 10.25 15.97
N LYS A 14 7.60 10.18 16.79
CA LYS A 14 8.14 11.33 17.51
C LYS A 14 8.64 12.41 16.56
N ALA A 15 9.42 12.04 15.56
CA ALA A 15 9.97 12.97 14.58
C ALA A 15 8.85 13.71 13.81
N LEU A 16 7.87 12.97 13.30
CA LEU A 16 6.72 13.54 12.59
C LEU A 16 5.90 14.46 13.48
N SER A 17 5.69 14.09 14.75
CA SER A 17 4.94 14.92 15.70
C SER A 17 5.58 16.29 15.90
N VAL A 18 6.92 16.34 16.04
CA VAL A 18 7.66 17.60 16.18
C VAL A 18 7.61 18.43 14.90
N ILE A 19 7.74 17.82 13.73
CA ILE A 19 7.68 18.55 12.45
C ILE A 19 6.27 19.13 12.24
N LEU A 20 5.23 18.37 12.56
CA LEU A 20 3.84 18.80 12.38
C LEU A 20 3.41 19.91 13.33
N GLN A 21 4.08 20.09 14.48
CA GLN A 21 3.87 21.28 15.33
C GLN A 21 4.24 22.59 14.63
N GLN A 22 5.10 22.53 13.61
CA GLN A 22 5.52 23.67 12.81
C GLN A 22 4.64 23.87 11.56
N ALA A 23 3.65 23.00 11.31
CA ALA A 23 2.75 23.11 10.17
C ALA A 23 1.67 24.17 10.41
N SER A 24 1.10 24.70 9.31
CA SER A 24 0.05 25.70 9.39
C SER A 24 -1.18 25.18 10.16
N PRO A 25 -1.76 25.96 11.10
CA PRO A 25 -2.90 25.53 11.92
C PRO A 25 -4.13 25.12 11.10
N GLY A 26 -4.29 25.67 9.89
CA GLY A 26 -5.41 25.37 8.99
C GLY A 26 -5.28 24.06 8.23
N ARG A 27 -4.07 23.50 8.11
CA ARG A 27 -3.81 22.24 7.40
C ARG A 27 -3.88 21.08 8.37
N LYS A 28 -4.80 20.14 8.16
CA LYS A 28 -4.90 18.91 8.97
C LYS A 28 -4.50 17.72 8.12
N VAL A 29 -3.45 17.04 8.54
CA VAL A 29 -2.92 15.88 7.80
C VAL A 29 -3.07 14.59 8.59
N CYS A 30 -3.30 13.51 7.86
CA CYS A 30 -3.18 12.14 8.33
C CYS A 30 -1.99 11.50 7.60
N VAL A 31 -0.91 11.24 8.35
CA VAL A 31 0.29 10.61 7.83
C VAL A 31 0.18 9.11 8.04
N VAL A 32 0.37 8.33 6.99
CA VAL A 32 0.30 6.87 6.99
C VAL A 32 1.65 6.31 6.59
N ASP A 33 2.31 5.61 7.50
CA ASP A 33 3.51 4.84 7.20
C ASP A 33 3.10 3.45 6.70
N ILE A 34 3.30 3.18 5.41
CA ILE A 34 2.80 1.95 4.77
C ILE A 34 3.48 0.71 5.38
N GLU A 35 4.80 0.74 5.56
CA GLU A 35 5.60 -0.38 6.07
C GLU A 35 5.27 -0.74 7.53
N SER A 36 4.54 0.12 8.25
CA SER A 36 4.06 -0.18 9.60
C SER A 36 2.92 -1.20 9.64
N PHE A 37 2.32 -1.52 8.50
CA PHE A 37 1.16 -2.40 8.40
C PHE A 37 1.51 -3.66 7.61
N ARG A 38 0.94 -4.79 8.05
CA ARG A 38 1.20 -6.08 7.39
C ARG A 38 0.48 -6.22 6.05
N SER A 39 -0.61 -5.49 5.85
CA SER A 39 -1.48 -5.63 4.70
C SER A 39 -2.18 -4.32 4.35
N LEU A 40 -2.64 -4.21 3.11
CA LEU A 40 -3.49 -3.10 2.68
C LEU A 40 -4.83 -3.13 3.43
N GLY A 41 -5.33 -4.32 3.75
CA GLY A 41 -6.51 -4.49 4.61
C GLY A 41 -6.37 -3.89 5.99
N ALA A 42 -5.20 -4.02 6.62
CA ALA A 42 -4.93 -3.38 7.90
C ALA A 42 -4.97 -1.85 7.80
N ILE A 43 -4.37 -1.28 6.75
CA ILE A 43 -4.42 0.15 6.46
C ILE A 43 -5.87 0.60 6.23
N PHE A 44 -6.59 -0.07 5.32
CA PHE A 44 -7.96 0.26 4.93
C PHE A 44 -8.92 0.28 6.13
N ASN A 45 -8.87 -0.77 6.97
CA ASN A 45 -9.72 -0.88 8.13
C ASN A 45 -9.38 0.18 9.18
N LEU A 46 -8.10 0.52 9.36
CA LEU A 46 -7.69 1.58 10.26
C LEU A 46 -8.20 2.94 9.80
N LEU A 47 -8.05 3.25 8.51
CA LEU A 47 -8.54 4.50 7.91
C LEU A 47 -10.06 4.62 8.05
N LYS A 48 -10.83 3.55 7.79
CA LYS A 48 -12.29 3.53 8.01
C LYS A 48 -12.67 3.75 9.47
N ARG A 49 -12.03 3.05 10.41
CA ARG A 49 -12.35 3.13 11.84
C ARG A 49 -12.08 4.50 12.44
N LYS A 50 -11.04 5.19 11.97
CA LYS A 50 -10.66 6.52 12.47
C LYS A 50 -11.62 7.64 12.08
N LYS A 51 -12.67 7.35 11.29
CA LYS A 51 -13.66 8.34 10.80
C LYS A 51 -12.95 9.59 10.29
N LEU A 52 -11.95 9.39 9.42
CA LEU A 52 -11.21 10.50 8.82
C LEU A 52 -12.22 11.46 8.20
N THR A 53 -12.32 12.64 8.79
CA THR A 53 -13.21 13.67 8.25
C THR A 53 -12.69 14.10 6.88
N GLU A 54 -13.57 14.58 6.01
CA GLU A 54 -13.21 15.14 4.69
C GLU A 54 -12.11 16.21 4.76
N LYS A 55 -11.88 16.78 5.95
CA LYS A 55 -10.87 17.80 6.22
C LYS A 55 -9.45 17.27 6.43
N HIS A 56 -9.24 15.95 6.53
CA HIS A 56 -7.89 15.40 6.67
C HIS A 56 -7.28 15.08 5.31
N GLU A 57 -6.17 15.74 5.04
CA GLU A 57 -5.33 15.49 3.89
C GLU A 57 -4.37 14.32 4.16
N MET A 58 -4.33 13.35 3.26
CA MET A 58 -3.56 12.13 3.42
C MET A 58 -2.13 12.30 2.87
N ILE A 59 -1.16 11.83 3.65
CA ILE A 59 0.25 11.73 3.27
C ILE A 59 0.66 10.28 3.50
N PHE A 60 1.23 9.63 2.49
CA PHE A 60 1.71 8.26 2.62
C PHE A 60 3.23 8.22 2.54
N ILE A 61 3.84 7.63 3.56
CA ILE A 61 5.26 7.34 3.61
C ILE A 61 5.45 5.93 3.05
N GLY A 62 6.08 5.84 1.88
CA GLY A 62 6.44 4.58 1.24
C GLY A 62 7.80 4.08 1.67
N GLY A 63 8.03 2.79 1.47
CA GLY A 63 9.31 2.14 1.69
C GLY A 63 9.67 1.16 0.57
N LYS A 64 10.25 0.02 0.93
CA LYS A 64 10.73 -1.00 -0.03
C LYS A 64 9.82 -2.22 -0.11
N ASP A 65 8.90 -2.37 0.84
CA ASP A 65 7.99 -3.51 0.92
C ASP A 65 7.00 -3.58 -0.26
N VAL A 66 6.33 -4.74 -0.37
CA VAL A 66 5.36 -4.98 -1.43
C VAL A 66 4.15 -4.06 -1.31
N SER A 67 3.69 -3.75 -0.10
CA SER A 67 2.56 -2.84 0.11
C SER A 67 2.86 -1.42 -0.38
N SER A 68 4.07 -0.90 -0.15
CA SER A 68 4.49 0.41 -0.68
C SER A 68 4.53 0.42 -2.20
N ARG A 69 4.97 -0.68 -2.82
CA ARG A 69 4.97 -0.81 -4.28
C ARG A 69 3.57 -0.84 -4.87
N VAL A 70 2.67 -1.62 -4.27
CA VAL A 70 1.27 -1.68 -4.71
C VAL A 70 0.57 -0.33 -4.55
N LEU A 71 0.89 0.40 -3.49
CA LEU A 71 0.36 1.74 -3.21
C LEU A 71 1.23 2.87 -3.74
N GLU A 72 2.17 2.59 -4.65
CA GLU A 72 3.08 3.58 -5.21
C GLU A 72 2.37 4.86 -5.69
N PRO A 73 1.19 4.80 -6.35
CA PRO A 73 0.46 6.01 -6.74
C PRO A 73 0.05 6.92 -5.57
N LEU A 74 -0.08 6.38 -4.35
CA LEU A 74 -0.40 7.14 -3.15
C LEU A 74 0.83 7.64 -2.39
N VAL A 75 2.02 7.11 -2.66
CA VAL A 75 3.25 7.50 -1.94
C VAL A 75 3.56 8.98 -2.22
N THR A 76 3.70 9.77 -1.16
CA THR A 76 4.04 11.19 -1.25
C THR A 76 5.48 11.47 -0.82
N ILE A 77 6.08 10.58 -0.04
CA ILE A 77 7.49 10.63 0.36
C ILE A 77 7.96 9.24 0.73
N TYR A 78 9.26 8.98 0.61
CA TYR A 78 9.83 7.70 1.02
C TYR A 78 10.52 7.78 2.38
N ARG A 79 10.54 6.67 3.10
CA ARG A 79 11.20 6.56 4.41
C ARG A 79 12.69 6.91 4.39
N LYS A 80 13.34 6.74 3.23
CA LYS A 80 14.75 7.07 3.00
C LYS A 80 15.00 8.52 2.58
N SER A 81 13.95 9.31 2.40
CA SER A 81 14.04 10.73 2.09
C SER A 81 14.77 11.50 3.18
N CYS A 82 15.44 12.58 2.79
CA CYS A 82 16.15 13.41 3.75
C CYS A 82 15.19 14.27 4.58
N PHE A 83 15.66 14.80 5.71
CA PHE A 83 14.85 15.64 6.60
C PHE A 83 14.20 16.82 5.88
N MET A 84 14.91 17.46 4.94
CA MET A 84 14.38 18.61 4.21
C MET A 84 13.18 18.24 3.33
N GLU A 85 13.19 17.05 2.72
CA GLU A 85 12.05 16.51 1.98
C GLU A 85 10.87 16.24 2.89
N PHE A 86 11.10 15.61 4.05
CA PHE A 86 10.05 15.39 5.07
C PHE A 86 9.42 16.71 5.51
N ARG A 87 10.25 17.70 5.86
CA ARG A 87 9.77 19.01 6.28
C ARG A 87 8.93 19.66 5.20
N LYS A 88 9.43 19.72 3.96
CA LYS A 88 8.70 20.30 2.82
C LYS A 88 7.37 19.58 2.57
N GLN A 89 7.38 18.26 2.61
CA GLN A 89 6.21 17.45 2.30
C GLN A 89 5.11 17.59 3.37
N LEU A 90 5.50 17.64 4.65
CA LEU A 90 4.57 17.72 5.77
C LEU A 90 3.95 19.11 5.96
N THR A 91 4.67 20.18 5.64
CA THR A 91 4.19 21.56 5.85
C THR A 91 3.39 22.11 4.67
N GLY A 92 3.67 21.65 3.45
CA GLY A 92 3.05 22.21 2.23
C GLY A 92 3.05 21.29 1.01
N GLY A 93 3.44 20.03 1.15
CA GLY A 93 3.57 19.10 0.02
C GLY A 93 2.25 18.56 -0.52
N ARG A 94 2.38 17.64 -1.49
CA ARG A 94 1.26 16.96 -2.16
C ARG A 94 0.44 16.14 -1.17
N THR A 95 -0.87 16.19 -1.29
CA THR A 95 -1.81 15.44 -0.45
C THR A 95 -2.85 14.74 -1.28
N TYR A 96 -3.53 13.78 -0.66
CA TYR A 96 -4.69 13.11 -1.25
C TYR A 96 -5.90 13.27 -0.33
N SER A 97 -7.11 13.27 -0.90
CA SER A 97 -8.31 13.15 -0.08
C SER A 97 -8.41 11.76 0.53
N SER A 98 -9.06 11.66 1.69
CA SER A 98 -9.34 10.38 2.34
C SER A 98 -10.14 9.45 1.43
N GLU A 99 -11.11 9.99 0.69
CA GLU A 99 -11.92 9.27 -0.29
C GLU A 99 -11.07 8.67 -1.41
N TYR A 100 -10.21 9.47 -2.05
CA TYR A 100 -9.35 9.00 -3.13
C TYR A 100 -8.43 7.87 -2.65
N ALA A 101 -7.80 8.05 -1.49
CA ALA A 101 -6.91 7.06 -0.90
C ALA A 101 -7.65 5.75 -0.56
N LEU A 102 -8.83 5.84 0.07
CA LEU A 102 -9.65 4.68 0.40
C LEU A 102 -10.10 3.92 -0.85
N ASN A 103 -10.55 4.64 -1.89
CA ASN A 103 -10.97 4.04 -3.15
C ASN A 103 -9.81 3.33 -3.86
N HIS A 104 -8.63 3.94 -3.87
CA HIS A 104 -7.44 3.32 -4.45
C HIS A 104 -7.04 2.05 -3.69
N ILE A 105 -6.96 2.11 -2.36
CA ILE A 105 -6.66 0.93 -1.53
C ILE A 105 -7.71 -0.16 -1.73
N ALA A 106 -9.00 0.18 -1.75
CA ALA A 106 -10.09 -0.78 -2.00
C ALA A 106 -9.97 -1.45 -3.37
N ARG A 107 -9.56 -0.70 -4.41
CA ARG A 107 -9.33 -1.24 -5.75
C ARG A 107 -8.21 -2.29 -5.73
N CYS A 108 -7.09 -2.01 -5.06
CA CYS A 108 -5.98 -2.95 -4.94
C CYS A 108 -6.37 -4.20 -4.14
N ARG A 109 -7.11 -4.03 -3.04
CA ARG A 109 -7.59 -5.14 -2.19
C ARG A 109 -8.61 -6.04 -2.87
N SER A 110 -9.54 -5.44 -3.61
CA SER A 110 -10.56 -6.21 -4.36
C SER A 110 -9.99 -6.85 -5.62
N LEU A 111 -8.72 -6.59 -5.95
CA LEU A 111 -8.06 -7.08 -7.14
C LEU A 111 -8.85 -6.76 -8.42
N SER A 112 -9.59 -5.64 -8.42
CA SER A 112 -10.56 -5.34 -9.48
C SER A 112 -9.93 -4.97 -10.82
N MET A 113 -8.62 -4.70 -10.84
CA MET A 113 -7.82 -4.56 -12.06
C MET A 113 -7.48 -5.90 -12.73
N LEU A 114 -7.63 -7.02 -12.01
CA LEU A 114 -7.31 -8.35 -12.51
C LEU A 114 -8.52 -8.97 -13.20
N SER A 115 -8.26 -9.65 -14.30
CA SER A 115 -9.21 -10.57 -14.94
C SER A 115 -9.46 -11.80 -14.06
N GLU A 116 -10.54 -12.52 -14.33
CA GLU A 116 -10.87 -13.73 -13.58
C GLU A 116 -9.79 -14.82 -13.69
N GLN A 117 -9.10 -14.93 -14.82
CA GLN A 117 -7.99 -15.88 -14.96
C GLN A 117 -6.74 -15.45 -14.18
N GLU A 118 -6.45 -14.16 -14.13
CA GLU A 118 -5.38 -13.63 -13.29
C GLU A 118 -5.69 -13.85 -11.81
N LYS A 119 -6.93 -13.60 -11.36
CA LYS A 119 -7.34 -13.90 -9.98
C LYS A 119 -7.20 -15.38 -9.65
N LYS A 120 -7.69 -16.28 -10.52
CA LYS A 120 -7.52 -17.73 -10.35
C LYS A 120 -6.05 -18.12 -10.24
N THR A 121 -5.20 -17.53 -11.09
CA THR A 121 -3.75 -17.76 -11.05
C THR A 121 -3.16 -17.28 -9.73
N LEU A 122 -3.57 -16.10 -9.26
CA LEU A 122 -3.08 -15.50 -8.02
C LEU A 122 -3.42 -16.35 -6.79
N PHE A 123 -4.67 -16.81 -6.68
CA PHE A 123 -5.08 -17.70 -5.59
C PHE A 123 -4.45 -19.10 -5.71
N ALA A 124 -4.21 -19.61 -6.92
CA ALA A 124 -3.46 -20.85 -7.09
C ALA A 124 -2.00 -20.72 -6.60
N LEU A 125 -1.37 -19.56 -6.80
CA LEU A 125 -0.04 -19.25 -6.26
C LEU A 125 -0.04 -19.10 -4.73
N LEU A 126 -1.13 -18.61 -4.13
CA LEU A 126 -1.29 -18.56 -2.68
C LEU A 126 -1.33 -19.99 -2.10
N ASP A 127 -2.14 -20.86 -2.71
CA ASP A 127 -2.40 -22.20 -2.19
C ASP A 127 -1.31 -23.25 -2.49
N THR A 128 -0.24 -22.87 -3.20
CA THR A 128 0.80 -23.83 -3.65
C THR A 128 2.19 -23.24 -3.54
N ASP A 129 3.19 -24.08 -3.29
CA ASP A 129 4.57 -23.63 -3.05
C ASP A 129 5.32 -23.24 -4.33
N ASP A 130 4.89 -23.73 -5.50
CA ASP A 130 5.58 -23.49 -6.77
C ASP A 130 4.62 -23.29 -7.97
N THR A 131 5.18 -22.77 -9.06
CA THR A 131 4.45 -22.41 -10.29
C THR A 131 3.88 -23.64 -11.02
N VAL A 132 4.54 -24.79 -10.95
CA VAL A 132 4.09 -26.03 -11.60
C VAL A 132 2.88 -26.61 -10.87
N ALA A 133 2.91 -26.61 -9.54
CA ALA A 133 1.78 -26.99 -8.71
C ALA A 133 0.58 -26.05 -8.94
N ALA A 134 0.81 -24.73 -8.96
CA ALA A 134 -0.22 -23.75 -9.30
C ALA A 134 -0.84 -24.02 -10.68
N ALA A 135 0.00 -24.29 -11.69
CA ALA A 135 -0.44 -24.58 -13.06
C ALA A 135 -1.32 -25.83 -13.15
N ARG A 136 -0.91 -26.92 -12.47
CA ARG A 136 -1.71 -28.16 -12.39
C ARG A 136 -3.06 -27.89 -11.72
N LYS A 137 -3.09 -27.12 -10.64
CA LYS A 137 -4.30 -26.81 -9.88
C LYS A 137 -5.37 -26.09 -10.71
N ILE A 138 -4.98 -25.26 -11.66
CA ILE A 138 -5.90 -24.49 -12.52
C ILE A 138 -5.94 -24.99 -13.97
N TYR A 139 -5.40 -26.18 -14.25
CA TYR A 139 -5.39 -26.82 -15.57
C TYR A 139 -4.77 -25.94 -16.67
N LEU A 140 -3.69 -25.24 -16.34
CA LEU A 140 -2.93 -24.40 -17.28
C LEU A 140 -1.51 -24.93 -17.46
N SER A 141 -0.85 -24.47 -18.53
CA SER A 141 0.59 -24.70 -18.67
C SER A 141 1.38 -23.82 -17.70
N PRO A 142 2.54 -24.25 -17.18
CA PRO A 142 3.41 -23.41 -16.37
C PRO A 142 3.79 -22.10 -17.07
N LYS A 143 3.99 -22.13 -18.39
CA LYS A 143 4.26 -20.95 -19.21
C LYS A 143 3.13 -19.94 -19.14
N THR A 144 1.88 -20.40 -19.25
CA THR A 144 0.69 -19.54 -19.12
C THR A 144 0.59 -18.93 -17.72
N VAL A 145 0.89 -19.69 -16.67
CA VAL A 145 0.93 -19.17 -15.30
C VAL A 145 2.00 -18.10 -15.13
N TYR A 146 3.20 -18.28 -15.68
CA TYR A 146 4.23 -17.24 -15.67
C TYR A 146 3.76 -15.95 -16.37
N THR A 147 3.10 -16.08 -17.53
CA THR A 147 2.53 -14.92 -18.23
C THR A 147 1.50 -14.19 -17.38
N TYR A 148 0.54 -14.91 -16.78
CA TYR A 148 -0.45 -14.27 -15.91
C TYR A 148 0.18 -13.66 -14.66
N THR A 149 1.15 -14.32 -14.04
CA THR A 149 1.89 -13.79 -12.90
C THR A 149 2.61 -12.49 -13.25
N ASN A 150 3.23 -12.42 -14.42
CA ASN A 150 3.88 -11.20 -14.89
C ASN A 150 2.87 -10.06 -15.11
N ASN A 151 1.72 -10.36 -15.73
CA ASN A 151 0.67 -9.36 -15.94
C ASN A 151 0.09 -8.85 -14.62
N ILE A 152 -0.13 -9.73 -13.65
CA ILE A 152 -0.52 -9.38 -12.28
C ILE A 152 0.53 -8.46 -11.65
N GLY A 153 1.80 -8.84 -11.76
CA GLY A 153 2.92 -8.04 -11.28
C GLY A 153 2.90 -6.63 -11.86
N GLN A 154 2.79 -6.48 -13.18
CA GLN A 154 2.70 -5.17 -13.84
C GLN A 154 1.51 -4.34 -13.34
N LYS A 155 0.32 -4.94 -13.18
CA LYS A 155 -0.89 -4.25 -12.70
C LYS A 155 -0.82 -3.82 -11.24
N LEU A 156 -0.04 -4.53 -10.43
CA LEU A 156 0.18 -4.26 -9.01
C LEU A 156 1.52 -3.56 -8.74
N ASN A 157 2.28 -3.20 -9.77
CA ASN A 157 3.62 -2.61 -9.66
C ASN A 157 4.62 -3.51 -8.88
N LEU A 158 4.55 -4.82 -9.11
CA LEU A 158 5.43 -5.85 -8.55
C LEU A 158 6.30 -6.45 -9.65
N ASN A 159 7.59 -6.56 -9.38
CA ASN A 159 8.62 -6.86 -10.39
C ASN A 159 9.04 -8.33 -10.42
N SER A 160 8.47 -9.17 -9.56
CA SER A 160 8.83 -10.59 -9.50
C SER A 160 7.69 -11.44 -8.95
N ILE A 161 7.72 -12.73 -9.29
CA ILE A 161 6.82 -13.74 -8.71
C ILE A 161 6.93 -13.79 -7.18
N LEU A 162 8.13 -13.59 -6.63
CA LEU A 162 8.34 -13.56 -5.19
C LEU A 162 7.56 -12.40 -4.56
N GLN A 163 7.59 -11.22 -5.17
CA GLN A 163 6.82 -10.07 -4.68
C GLN A 163 5.31 -10.30 -4.80
N VAL A 164 4.85 -10.93 -5.89
CA VAL A 164 3.44 -11.31 -6.05
C VAL A 164 3.01 -12.27 -4.94
N ARG A 165 3.83 -13.30 -4.66
CA ARG A 165 3.60 -14.25 -3.56
C ARG A 165 3.59 -13.57 -2.18
N GLN A 166 4.59 -12.72 -1.92
CA GLN A 166 4.66 -11.94 -0.67
C GLN A 166 3.42 -11.06 -0.48
N PHE A 167 2.97 -10.39 -1.54
CA PHE A 167 1.77 -9.55 -1.49
C PHE A 167 0.52 -10.37 -1.19
N ILE A 168 0.28 -11.46 -1.92
CA ILE A 168 -0.96 -12.24 -1.74
C ILE A 168 -1.00 -12.91 -0.36
N HIS A 169 0.13 -13.46 0.12
CA HIS A 169 0.26 -14.03 1.46
C HIS A 169 -0.04 -12.97 2.51
N SER A 170 0.55 -11.77 2.38
CA SER A 170 0.33 -10.69 3.35
C SER A 170 -1.11 -10.16 3.39
N GLU A 171 -1.85 -10.23 2.27
CA GLU A 171 -3.18 -9.64 2.16
C GLU A 171 -4.31 -10.63 2.49
N PHE A 172 -4.11 -11.94 2.29
CA PHE A 172 -5.18 -12.95 2.37
C PHE A 172 -4.90 -14.15 3.30
N GLU A 173 -3.70 -14.29 3.86
CA GLU A 173 -3.40 -15.22 4.99
C GLU A 173 -3.29 -14.46 6.32
#